data_AF-A0A6A6C3T0-F1
#
_entry.id   AF-A0A6A6C3T0-F1
#
_cell.length_a   1.000
_cell.length_b   1.000
_cell.length_c   1.000
_cell.angle_alpha   90.00
_cell.angle_beta   90.00
_cell.angle_gamma   90.00
#
_symmetry.space_group_name_H-M   'P 1'
#
loop_
_entity.id
_entity.type
_entity.pdbx_description
1 polymer ?
#
loop_
_entity_poly.entity_id
_entity_poly.type
_entity_poly.pdbx_seq_one_letter_code
_entity_poly.pdbx_strand_id
1 'polypeptide(L)'
;MFSSIASLAILLTSSLLIPTRACAPPVNASDAFRIGQDGPADVATLGYSLNHFSLLVNDIDASMHFYNKILGMRHVFTFQATPEYSIHYLSFSQGGSNGTGYQTGEALLAQKSNTMGQLELIYRKNCNSSDHSAIPATTQYVNTFSHVGLIVPDIRSFQRRMEKFKVPILKKTGETSFDDEVRGARAFGFGSDIQAGRMTVMALTAIGFEKFAIVVDPDGNTVEVQPEQV
;
A
#
# COMPACT_ATOMS: atom_id res chain seq x y z
N MET A 1 0.10 -44.82 -67.26
CA MET A 1 -0.71 -44.55 -66.04
C MET A 1 0.26 -44.31 -64.89
N PHE A 2 0.52 -43.04 -64.57
CA PHE A 2 1.38 -42.64 -63.45
C PHE A 2 0.49 -42.46 -62.21
N SER A 3 0.86 -43.08 -61.08
CA SER A 3 0.22 -42.84 -59.78
C SER A 3 1.23 -42.24 -58.82
N SER A 4 0.80 -41.17 -58.16
CA SER A 4 1.55 -40.18 -57.41
C SER A 4 1.98 -40.69 -56.02
N ILE A 5 3.22 -40.38 -55.62
CA ILE A 5 3.73 -40.54 -54.26
C ILE A 5 3.41 -39.23 -53.51
N ALA A 6 2.71 -39.33 -52.38
CA ALA A 6 2.42 -38.22 -51.50
C ALA A 6 3.63 -37.92 -50.59
N SER A 7 4.22 -36.73 -50.71
CA SER A 7 5.22 -36.22 -49.77
C SER A 7 4.52 -35.40 -48.68
N LEU A 8 4.61 -35.88 -47.43
CA LEU A 8 4.15 -35.21 -46.23
C LEU A 8 5.23 -34.21 -45.76
N ALA A 9 4.98 -32.91 -45.91
CA ALA A 9 5.85 -31.87 -45.38
C ALA A 9 5.42 -31.51 -43.95
N ILE A 10 6.26 -31.84 -42.96
CA ILE A 10 6.09 -31.42 -41.57
C ILE A 10 6.69 -30.01 -41.44
N LEU A 11 5.84 -28.98 -41.26
CA LEU A 11 6.31 -27.65 -40.87
C LEU A 11 6.63 -27.66 -39.37
N LEU A 12 7.92 -27.71 -39.02
CA LEU A 12 8.39 -27.25 -37.71
C LEU A 12 8.43 -25.72 -37.72
N THR A 13 7.42 -25.07 -37.15
CA THR A 13 7.49 -23.64 -36.84
C THR A 13 8.31 -23.46 -35.56
N SER A 14 9.59 -23.11 -35.70
CA SER A 14 10.37 -22.60 -34.58
C SER A 14 9.80 -21.25 -34.15
N SER A 15 9.08 -21.22 -33.03
CA SER A 15 8.69 -19.98 -32.36
C SER A 15 9.96 -19.32 -31.81
N LEU A 16 10.51 -18.39 -32.57
CA LEU A 16 11.50 -17.43 -32.10
C LEU A 16 10.91 -16.69 -30.91
N LEU A 17 11.47 -16.94 -29.72
CA LEU A 17 11.27 -16.13 -28.52
C LEU A 17 11.74 -14.71 -28.85
N ILE A 18 10.79 -13.81 -29.06
CA ILE A 18 11.06 -12.37 -29.10
C ILE A 18 11.32 -11.96 -27.64
N PRO A 19 12.54 -11.52 -27.28
CA PRO A 19 12.76 -10.95 -25.96
C PRO A 19 11.90 -9.70 -25.89
N THR A 20 10.97 -9.66 -24.93
CA THR A 20 10.21 -8.46 -24.62
C THR A 20 11.22 -7.38 -24.24
N ARG A 21 11.45 -6.45 -25.18
CA ARG A 21 12.26 -5.25 -24.94
C ARG A 21 11.64 -4.52 -23.76
N ALA A 22 12.41 -4.28 -22.71
CA ALA A 22 12.12 -3.22 -21.76
C ALA A 22 12.03 -1.92 -22.57
N CYS A 23 10.81 -1.41 -22.78
CA CYS A 23 10.52 -0.30 -23.68
C CYS A 23 10.92 1.09 -23.13
N ALA A 24 11.64 1.16 -22.01
CA ALA A 24 12.08 2.43 -21.44
C ALA A 24 13.58 2.64 -21.68
N PRO A 25 14.00 3.79 -22.23
CA PRO A 25 15.41 4.16 -22.24
C PRO A 25 15.95 4.23 -20.80
N PRO A 26 17.25 3.92 -20.58
CA PRO A 26 17.84 4.00 -19.24
C PRO A 26 17.68 5.42 -18.68
N VAL A 27 17.11 5.52 -17.48
CA VAL A 27 16.98 6.80 -16.76
C VAL A 27 18.37 7.19 -16.26
N ASN A 28 18.83 8.38 -16.63
CA ASN A 28 20.08 8.92 -16.08
C ASN A 28 19.90 9.18 -14.58
N ALA A 29 20.85 8.80 -13.75
CA ALA A 29 20.71 8.87 -12.29
C ALA A 29 20.46 10.32 -11.80
N SER A 30 21.03 11.32 -12.47
CA SER A 30 20.78 12.75 -12.18
C SER A 30 19.40 13.24 -12.61
N ASP A 31 18.73 12.53 -13.52
CA ASP A 31 17.36 12.83 -13.97
C ASP A 31 16.30 12.08 -13.15
N ALA A 32 16.69 11.04 -12.42
CA ALA A 32 15.78 10.18 -11.67
C ALA A 32 15.14 10.88 -10.47
N PHE A 33 15.79 11.90 -9.91
CA PHE A 33 15.28 12.68 -8.77
C PHE A 33 15.28 14.17 -9.12
N ARG A 34 14.09 14.78 -9.13
CA ARG A 34 13.91 16.20 -9.42
C ARG A 34 13.10 16.84 -8.30
N ILE A 35 13.59 17.96 -7.78
CA ILE A 35 12.87 18.75 -6.78
C ILE A 35 11.76 19.54 -7.50
N GLY A 36 10.59 19.65 -6.89
CA GLY A 36 9.48 20.46 -7.41
C GLY A 36 9.86 21.92 -7.58
N GLN A 37 9.39 22.54 -8.65
CA GLN A 37 9.70 23.94 -9.00
C GLN A 37 8.44 24.82 -9.06
N ASP A 38 7.31 24.30 -8.60
CA ASP A 38 6.06 25.06 -8.52
C ASP A 38 6.21 26.26 -7.58
N GLY A 39 5.55 27.37 -7.94
CA GLY A 39 5.46 28.55 -7.08
C GLY A 39 4.61 28.29 -5.83
N PRO A 40 4.44 29.29 -4.95
CA PRO A 40 3.56 29.15 -3.80
C PRO A 40 2.12 28.82 -4.25
N ALA A 41 1.41 28.06 -3.41
CA ALA A 41 -0.01 27.77 -3.63
C ALA A 41 -0.85 29.05 -3.64
N ASP A 42 -2.01 29.01 -4.30
CA ASP A 42 -2.96 30.11 -4.32
C ASP A 42 -3.44 30.45 -2.89
N VAL A 43 -3.45 31.74 -2.54
CA VAL A 43 -3.95 32.25 -1.25
C VAL A 43 -5.39 31.84 -0.97
N ALA A 44 -6.19 31.57 -2.00
CA ALA A 44 -7.55 31.06 -1.87
C ALA A 44 -7.63 29.65 -1.24
N THR A 45 -6.54 28.89 -1.28
CA THR A 45 -6.45 27.54 -0.66
C THR A 45 -5.84 27.55 0.74
N LEU A 46 -5.59 28.74 1.30
CA LEU A 46 -5.05 28.87 2.66
C LEU A 46 -5.97 28.16 3.67
N GLY A 47 -5.38 27.23 4.42
CA GLY A 47 -6.11 26.42 5.42
C GLY A 47 -6.72 25.12 4.87
N TYR A 48 -6.57 24.81 3.57
CA TYR A 48 -6.92 23.50 3.06
C TYR A 48 -5.95 22.45 3.64
N SER A 49 -6.49 21.32 4.08
CA SER A 49 -5.70 20.23 4.65
C SER A 49 -6.24 18.88 4.21
N LEU A 50 -5.34 17.94 3.94
CA LEU A 50 -5.70 16.55 3.70
C LEU A 50 -6.07 15.88 5.02
N ASN A 51 -7.37 15.69 5.23
CA ASN A 51 -7.89 15.22 6.52
C ASN A 51 -7.79 13.69 6.69
N HIS A 52 -8.23 12.91 5.70
CA HIS A 52 -8.28 11.44 5.79
C HIS A 52 -8.10 10.74 4.44
N PHE A 53 -7.77 9.45 4.51
CA PHE A 53 -7.92 8.48 3.42
C PHE A 53 -8.92 7.40 3.83
N SER A 54 -9.61 6.83 2.85
CA SER A 54 -10.64 5.83 3.07
C SER A 54 -10.23 4.46 2.53
N LEU A 55 -10.36 3.42 3.35
CA LEU A 55 -10.16 2.04 2.96
C LEU A 55 -11.46 1.26 3.14
N LEU A 56 -11.81 0.48 2.11
CA LEU A 56 -12.85 -0.53 2.24
C LEU A 56 -12.25 -1.77 2.94
N VAL A 57 -12.93 -2.27 3.96
CA VAL A 57 -12.48 -3.43 4.74
C VAL A 57 -13.49 -4.56 4.72
N ASN A 58 -13.02 -5.81 4.60
CA ASN A 58 -13.87 -7.00 4.59
C ASN A 58 -14.20 -7.50 5.99
N ASP A 59 -13.30 -7.26 6.95
CA ASP A 59 -13.46 -7.65 8.36
C ASP A 59 -13.05 -6.47 9.25
N ILE A 60 -14.05 -5.86 9.89
CA ILE A 60 -13.83 -4.68 10.74
C ILE A 60 -13.07 -5.03 12.01
N ASP A 61 -13.27 -6.21 12.61
CA ASP A 61 -12.60 -6.59 13.85
C ASP A 61 -11.12 -6.86 13.60
N ALA A 62 -10.79 -7.55 12.50
CA ALA A 62 -9.42 -7.76 12.07
C ALA A 62 -8.73 -6.42 11.78
N SER A 63 -9.40 -5.52 11.06
CA SER A 63 -8.88 -4.20 10.72
C SER A 63 -8.66 -3.33 11.95
N MET A 64 -9.60 -3.32 12.89
CA MET A 64 -9.44 -2.62 14.17
C MET A 64 -8.31 -3.22 15.00
N HIS A 65 -8.15 -4.54 15.02
CA HIS A 65 -7.00 -5.17 15.67
C HIS A 65 -5.67 -4.68 15.06
N PHE A 66 -5.58 -4.61 13.74
CA PHE A 66 -4.39 -4.12 13.05
C PHE A 66 -4.14 -2.62 13.30
N TYR A 67 -5.05 -1.75 12.89
CA TYR A 67 -4.83 -0.30 12.95
C TYR A 67 -4.87 0.25 14.38
N ASN A 68 -5.80 -0.20 15.24
CA ASN A 68 -5.90 0.29 16.61
C ASN A 68 -4.94 -0.41 17.57
N LYS A 69 -4.94 -1.75 17.64
CA LYS A 69 -4.15 -2.47 18.67
C LYS A 69 -2.67 -2.61 18.28
N ILE A 70 -2.39 -2.97 17.03
CA ILE A 70 -1.02 -3.22 16.58
C ILE A 70 -0.32 -1.91 16.25
N LEU A 71 -0.89 -1.08 15.36
CA LEU A 71 -0.27 0.18 14.96
C LEU A 71 -0.45 1.31 15.97
N GLY A 72 -1.42 1.21 16.88
CA GLY A 72 -1.60 2.19 17.96
C GLY A 72 -2.40 3.43 17.56
N MET A 73 -3.08 3.41 16.40
CA MET A 73 -4.07 4.45 16.09
C MET A 73 -5.20 4.39 17.12
N ARG A 74 -5.86 5.50 17.40
CA ARG A 74 -6.98 5.60 18.32
C ARG A 74 -8.27 5.71 17.54
N HIS A 75 -9.26 4.94 17.97
CA HIS A 75 -10.62 5.06 17.47
C HIS A 75 -11.20 6.42 17.85
N VAL A 76 -11.61 7.19 16.84
CA VAL A 76 -12.21 8.53 16.99
C VAL A 76 -13.73 8.39 17.14
N PHE A 77 -14.39 7.72 16.19
CA PHE A 77 -15.81 7.40 16.26
C PHE A 77 -16.21 6.29 15.29
N THR A 78 -17.32 5.61 15.62
CA THR A 78 -18.07 4.77 14.68
C THR A 78 -19.36 5.49 14.29
N PHE A 79 -19.66 5.49 13.00
CA PHE A 79 -20.99 5.80 12.49
C PHE A 79 -21.59 4.52 11.88
N GLN A 80 -22.54 3.92 12.58
CA GLN A 80 -23.29 2.76 12.08
C GLN A 80 -24.50 3.27 11.29
N ALA A 81 -24.43 3.19 9.95
CA ALA A 81 -25.49 3.69 9.09
C ALA A 81 -26.64 2.67 8.94
N THR A 82 -26.30 1.39 8.75
CA THR A 82 -27.24 0.25 8.67
C THR A 82 -26.62 -0.96 9.34
N PRO A 83 -27.35 -2.06 9.64
CA PRO A 83 -26.73 -3.28 10.18
C PRO A 83 -25.61 -3.88 9.30
N GLU A 84 -25.57 -3.51 8.01
CA GLU A 84 -24.62 -3.97 7.01
C GLU A 84 -23.55 -2.92 6.65
N TYR A 85 -23.59 -1.71 7.18
CA TYR A 85 -22.67 -0.64 6.77
C TYR A 85 -22.26 0.23 7.95
N SER A 86 -20.96 0.37 8.17
CA SER A 86 -20.39 1.29 9.16
C SER A 86 -19.11 1.96 8.69
N ILE A 87 -18.87 3.12 9.28
CA ILE A 87 -17.67 3.93 9.07
C ILE A 87 -16.96 4.08 10.40
N HIS A 88 -15.67 3.82 10.44
CA HIS A 88 -14.84 3.92 11.64
C HIS A 88 -13.66 4.84 11.36
N TYR A 89 -13.56 5.94 12.09
CA TYR A 89 -12.43 6.86 11.96
C TYR A 89 -11.36 6.51 12.99
N LEU A 90 -10.11 6.43 12.54
CA LEU A 90 -8.94 6.25 13.36
C LEU A 90 -7.93 7.38 13.13
N SER A 91 -7.23 7.75 14.20
CA SER A 91 -6.15 8.74 14.16
C SER A 91 -5.05 8.37 15.13
N PHE A 92 -3.80 8.70 14.82
CA PHE A 92 -2.80 8.77 15.89
C PHE A 92 -3.15 9.88 16.87
N SER A 93 -2.94 9.63 18.17
CA SER A 93 -3.07 10.69 19.16
C SER A 93 -1.86 11.60 19.09
N GLN A 94 -2.11 12.90 19.07
CA GLN A 94 -1.06 13.94 19.11
C GLN A 94 -0.21 13.86 20.39
N GLY A 95 -0.76 13.28 21.45
CA GLY A 95 -0.05 13.10 22.71
C GLY A 95 0.94 11.92 22.74
N GLY A 96 0.86 11.02 21.75
CA GLY A 96 1.80 9.91 21.59
C GLY A 96 3.12 10.34 20.94
N SER A 97 3.10 11.38 20.11
CA SER A 97 4.28 11.93 19.44
C SER A 97 5.05 12.95 20.28
N ASN A 98 4.40 13.64 21.23
CA ASN A 98 5.04 14.62 22.13
C ASN A 98 5.17 14.15 23.60
N GLY A 99 4.77 12.91 23.91
CA GLY A 99 4.88 12.32 25.24
C GLY A 99 3.86 12.80 26.28
N THR A 100 2.84 13.59 25.91
CA THR A 100 1.83 14.11 26.86
C THR A 100 0.71 13.11 27.20
N GLY A 101 0.77 11.90 26.66
CA GLY A 101 -0.23 10.84 26.87
C GLY A 101 -1.40 10.89 25.88
N TYR A 102 -2.08 9.77 25.68
CA TYR A 102 -3.10 9.67 24.63
C TYR A 102 -4.40 10.43 24.98
N GLN A 103 -4.94 11.18 24.02
CA GLN A 103 -6.24 11.85 24.11
C GLN A 103 -7.40 10.86 24.37
N THR A 104 -8.48 11.35 24.99
CA THR A 104 -9.75 10.60 25.10
C THR A 104 -10.46 10.56 23.74
N GLY A 105 -11.49 9.70 23.60
CA GLY A 105 -12.29 9.65 22.38
C GLY A 105 -13.02 10.97 22.10
N GLU A 106 -13.54 11.62 23.15
CA GLU A 106 -14.23 12.91 23.06
C GLU A 106 -13.28 14.02 22.59
N ALA A 107 -12.05 14.04 23.11
CA ALA A 107 -11.03 15.00 22.70
C ALA A 107 -10.60 14.80 21.25
N LEU A 108 -10.47 13.55 20.79
CA LEU A 108 -10.20 13.24 19.38
C LEU A 108 -11.36 13.66 18.49
N LEU A 109 -12.59 13.33 18.88
CA LEU A 109 -13.80 13.69 18.13
C LEU A 109 -13.97 15.20 17.99
N ALA A 110 -13.73 15.96 19.07
CA ALA A 110 -13.80 17.41 19.06
C ALA A 110 -12.81 18.06 18.08
N GLN A 111 -11.70 17.38 17.77
CA GLN A 111 -10.66 17.86 16.85
C GLN A 111 -10.69 17.17 15.47
N LYS A 112 -11.64 16.26 15.20
CA LYS A 112 -11.62 15.40 14.00
C LYS A 112 -11.42 16.16 12.68
N SER A 113 -11.98 17.36 12.53
CA SER A 113 -11.86 18.13 11.28
C SER A 113 -10.51 18.82 11.14
N ASN A 114 -9.82 19.04 12.27
CA ASN A 114 -8.51 19.68 12.33
C ASN A 114 -7.36 18.66 12.41
N THR A 115 -7.68 17.38 12.59
CA THR A 115 -6.70 16.29 12.63
C THR A 115 -6.39 15.82 11.21
N MET A 116 -5.13 15.93 10.80
CA MET A 116 -4.64 15.44 9.51
C MET A 116 -4.23 13.97 9.58
N GLY A 117 -4.25 13.29 8.43
CA GLY A 117 -3.74 11.91 8.31
C GLY A 117 -4.59 10.86 9.04
N GLN A 118 -5.91 11.07 9.11
CA GLN A 118 -6.82 10.06 9.66
C GLN A 118 -7.05 8.93 8.66
N LEU A 119 -7.45 7.77 9.18
CA LEU A 119 -7.87 6.63 8.39
C LEU A 119 -9.36 6.39 8.61
N GLU A 120 -10.12 6.43 7.53
CA GLU A 120 -11.53 6.06 7.49
C GLU A 120 -11.63 4.59 7.03
N LEU A 121 -12.15 3.72 7.88
CA LEU A 121 -12.46 2.34 7.53
C LEU A 121 -13.95 2.22 7.23
N ILE A 122 -14.27 1.87 6.00
CA ILE A 122 -15.65 1.61 5.57
C ILE A 122 -15.85 0.10 5.54
N TYR A 123 -16.67 -0.38 6.47
CA TYR A 123 -17.09 -1.77 6.52
C TYR A 123 -18.43 -1.95 5.82
N ARG A 124 -18.48 -2.95 4.94
CA ARG A 124 -19.73 -3.47 4.38
C ARG A 124 -19.87 -4.95 4.72
N LYS A 125 -21.02 -5.33 5.26
CA LYS A 125 -21.36 -6.72 5.53
C LYS A 125 -21.69 -7.40 4.21
N ASN A 126 -21.02 -8.51 3.94
CA ASN A 126 -21.22 -9.31 2.72
C ASN A 126 -22.52 -10.14 2.81
N CYS A 127 -23.67 -9.47 2.83
CA CYS A 127 -24.92 -10.08 3.27
C CYS A 127 -25.86 -10.66 2.20
N ASN A 128 -25.76 -10.34 0.89
CA ASN A 128 -26.53 -11.04 -0.18
C ASN A 128 -26.17 -10.58 -1.61
N SER A 129 -25.67 -11.52 -2.44
CA SER A 129 -25.91 -11.71 -3.88
C SER A 129 -24.73 -12.52 -4.44
N SER A 130 -24.95 -13.26 -5.52
CA SER A 130 -24.09 -14.30 -6.13
C SER A 130 -22.60 -14.00 -6.36
N ASP A 131 -22.12 -12.81 -6.03
CA ASP A 131 -20.73 -12.38 -6.04
C ASP A 131 -20.27 -12.03 -4.61
N HIS A 132 -20.19 -13.05 -3.76
CA HIS A 132 -19.73 -12.96 -2.36
C HIS A 132 -18.20 -12.84 -2.24
N SER A 133 -17.51 -12.33 -3.25
CA SER A 133 -16.06 -12.21 -3.19
C SER A 133 -15.67 -11.10 -2.22
N ALA A 134 -14.77 -11.42 -1.27
CA ALA A 134 -14.07 -10.41 -0.51
C ALA A 134 -13.46 -9.39 -1.50
N ILE A 135 -13.45 -8.11 -1.13
CA ILE A 135 -12.78 -7.07 -1.92
C ILE A 135 -11.35 -7.55 -2.16
N PRO A 136 -10.93 -7.73 -3.42
CA PRO A 136 -9.60 -8.23 -3.70
C PRO A 136 -8.54 -7.26 -3.21
N ALA A 137 -7.49 -7.81 -2.60
CA ALA A 137 -6.37 -7.04 -2.10
C ALA A 137 -5.60 -6.31 -3.22
N THR A 138 -5.01 -5.15 -2.92
CA THR A 138 -4.00 -4.49 -3.77
C THR A 138 -2.79 -5.39 -4.04
N THR A 139 -2.50 -6.32 -3.14
CA THR A 139 -1.43 -7.33 -3.36
C THR A 139 -1.83 -8.48 -4.29
N GLN A 140 -3.12 -8.60 -4.65
CA GLN A 140 -3.62 -9.59 -5.60
C GLN A 140 -3.79 -9.03 -7.01
N TYR A 141 -4.29 -7.80 -7.13
CA TYR A 141 -4.46 -7.11 -8.42
C TYR A 141 -3.97 -5.66 -8.32
N VAL A 142 -3.43 -5.13 -9.41
CA VAL A 142 -3.09 -3.71 -9.48
C VAL A 142 -4.37 -2.89 -9.39
N ASN A 143 -4.33 -1.87 -8.55
CA ASN A 143 -5.38 -0.87 -8.47
C ASN A 143 -4.75 0.52 -8.32
N THR A 144 -5.59 1.54 -8.17
CA THR A 144 -5.16 2.94 -8.12
C THR A 144 -4.54 3.36 -6.79
N PHE A 145 -4.81 2.64 -5.70
CA PHE A 145 -4.33 2.98 -4.36
C PHE A 145 -3.18 2.05 -3.96
N SER A 146 -1.96 2.58 -3.91
CA SER A 146 -0.78 1.77 -3.59
C SER A 146 -0.69 1.47 -2.09
N HIS A 147 -0.50 2.50 -1.26
CA HIS A 147 -0.23 2.33 0.16
C HIS A 147 -0.59 3.54 1.01
N VAL A 148 -0.75 3.30 2.32
CA VAL A 148 -0.71 4.33 3.35
C VAL A 148 0.74 4.50 3.82
N GLY A 149 1.20 5.74 4.00
CA GLY A 149 2.54 6.04 4.52
C GLY A 149 2.52 6.34 6.02
N LEU A 150 3.45 5.76 6.78
CA LEU A 150 3.68 6.02 8.20
C LEU A 150 5.13 6.42 8.47
N ILE A 151 5.30 7.31 9.43
CA ILE A 151 6.59 7.68 9.99
C ILE A 151 6.68 7.10 11.41
N VAL A 152 7.81 6.48 11.75
CA VAL A 152 8.07 5.91 13.08
C VAL A 152 9.43 6.36 13.62
N PRO A 153 9.55 6.56 14.95
CA PRO A 153 10.81 7.03 15.55
C PRO A 153 11.93 5.97 15.51
N ASP A 154 11.57 4.68 15.58
CA ASP A 154 12.53 3.58 15.45
C ASP A 154 11.92 2.45 14.60
N ILE A 155 12.38 2.38 13.35
CA ILE A 155 11.90 1.39 12.39
C ILE A 155 12.28 -0.06 12.75
N ARG A 156 13.37 -0.29 13.49
CA ARG A 156 13.73 -1.63 13.96
C ARG A 156 12.81 -2.07 15.09
N SER A 157 12.47 -1.16 16.00
CA SER A 157 11.46 -1.41 17.03
C SER A 157 10.09 -1.68 16.42
N PHE A 158 9.70 -0.91 15.40
CA PHE A 158 8.50 -1.16 14.62
C PHE A 158 8.50 -2.57 14.01
N GLN A 159 9.57 -2.95 13.29
CA GLN A 159 9.65 -4.27 12.66
C GLN A 159 9.53 -5.41 13.67
N ARG A 160 10.28 -5.36 14.80
CA ARG A 160 10.17 -6.37 15.87
C ARG A 160 8.75 -6.49 16.40
N ARG A 161 8.02 -5.37 16.48
CA ARG A 161 6.62 -5.37 16.88
C ARG A 161 5.75 -6.09 15.84
N MET A 162 5.94 -5.82 14.56
CA MET A 162 5.20 -6.49 13.47
C MET A 162 5.44 -8.01 13.50
N GLU A 163 6.69 -8.43 13.66
CA GLU A 163 7.08 -9.84 13.80
C GLU A 163 6.40 -10.49 15.03
N LYS A 164 6.40 -9.80 16.18
CA LYS A 164 5.72 -10.28 17.41
C LYS A 164 4.23 -10.52 17.20
N PHE A 165 3.55 -9.63 16.48
CA PHE A 165 2.13 -9.76 16.17
C PHE A 165 1.85 -10.60 14.93
N LYS A 166 2.88 -11.19 14.30
CA LYS A 166 2.78 -12.00 13.07
C LYS A 166 2.12 -11.25 11.91
N VAL A 167 2.33 -9.95 11.85
CA VAL A 167 1.91 -9.13 10.71
C VAL A 167 2.72 -9.55 9.49
N PRO A 168 2.11 -9.77 8.30
CA PRO A 168 2.87 -10.01 7.08
C PRO A 168 3.72 -8.80 6.73
N ILE A 169 5.01 -9.03 6.52
CA ILE A 169 5.99 -8.03 6.09
C ILE A 169 6.36 -8.39 4.65
N LEU A 170 6.08 -7.50 3.69
CA LEU A 170 6.46 -7.69 2.29
C LEU A 170 7.90 -7.26 2.03
N LYS A 171 8.43 -6.35 2.84
CA LYS A 171 9.81 -5.91 2.78
C LYS A 171 10.26 -5.48 4.16
N LYS A 172 11.39 -5.99 4.64
CA LYS A 172 11.98 -5.56 5.91
C LYS A 172 12.89 -4.33 5.72
N THR A 173 13.11 -3.62 6.81
CA THR A 173 14.12 -2.53 6.81
C THR A 173 15.52 -3.12 6.63
N GLY A 174 16.31 -2.50 5.76
CA GLY A 174 17.63 -2.96 5.33
C GLY A 174 17.64 -3.81 4.05
N GLU A 175 16.49 -4.30 3.60
CA GLU A 175 16.38 -5.08 2.37
C GLU A 175 16.19 -4.19 1.14
N THR A 176 16.57 -4.69 -0.05
CA THR A 176 16.42 -3.98 -1.34
C THR A 176 15.52 -4.74 -2.31
N SER A 177 14.68 -5.63 -1.80
CA SER A 177 13.72 -6.43 -2.55
C SER A 177 12.52 -6.77 -1.66
N PHE A 178 11.43 -7.26 -2.27
CA PHE A 178 10.32 -7.82 -1.53
C PHE A 178 10.56 -9.30 -1.18
N ASP A 179 10.07 -9.74 -0.03
CA ASP A 179 10.00 -11.15 0.38
C ASP A 179 9.10 -11.97 -0.57
N ASP A 180 8.02 -11.35 -1.08
CA ASP A 180 7.17 -11.86 -2.15
C ASP A 180 7.16 -10.86 -3.30
N GLU A 181 7.97 -11.12 -4.33
CA GLU A 181 8.13 -10.24 -5.49
C GLU A 181 6.84 -10.07 -6.29
N VAL A 182 5.95 -11.06 -6.31
CA VAL A 182 4.67 -10.97 -7.04
C VAL A 182 3.73 -10.02 -6.34
N ARG A 183 3.55 -10.19 -5.04
CA ARG A 183 2.70 -9.30 -4.23
C ARG A 183 3.26 -7.89 -4.17
N GLY A 184 4.58 -7.77 -4.01
CA GLY A 184 5.27 -6.48 -4.00
C GLY A 184 5.14 -5.74 -5.34
N ALA A 185 5.37 -6.42 -6.47
CA ALA A 185 5.19 -5.83 -7.79
C ALA A 185 3.75 -5.32 -7.99
N ARG A 186 2.74 -6.09 -7.57
CA ARG A 186 1.33 -5.68 -7.65
C ARG A 186 1.00 -4.48 -6.78
N ALA A 187 1.49 -4.46 -5.54
CA ALA A 187 1.30 -3.34 -4.61
C ALA A 187 1.85 -2.01 -5.14
N PHE A 188 2.90 -2.06 -5.97
CA PHE A 188 3.54 -0.90 -6.58
C PHE A 188 3.15 -0.71 -8.06
N GLY A 189 2.10 -1.38 -8.52
CA GLY A 189 1.47 -1.09 -9.83
C GLY A 189 2.02 -1.85 -11.04
N PHE A 190 2.96 -2.79 -10.86
CA PHE A 190 3.59 -3.52 -11.96
C PHE A 190 2.82 -4.75 -12.43
N GLY A 191 1.83 -5.21 -11.68
CA GLY A 191 0.95 -6.32 -12.08
C GLY A 191 1.70 -7.62 -12.29
N SER A 192 1.74 -8.11 -13.52
CA SER A 192 2.47 -9.32 -13.89
C SER A 192 3.92 -9.06 -14.32
N ASP A 193 4.34 -7.80 -14.48
CA ASP A 193 5.71 -7.45 -14.85
C ASP A 193 6.63 -7.41 -13.62
N ILE A 194 6.95 -8.60 -13.12
CA ILE A 194 7.76 -8.78 -11.91
C ILE A 194 9.19 -8.23 -12.11
N GLN A 195 9.72 -8.32 -13.33
CA GLN A 195 11.06 -7.83 -13.62
C GLN A 195 11.11 -6.29 -13.55
N ALA A 196 10.13 -5.59 -14.11
CA ALA A 196 10.02 -4.14 -13.97
C ALA A 196 9.83 -3.74 -12.50
N GLY A 197 9.03 -4.49 -11.75
CA GLY A 197 8.88 -4.28 -10.31
C GLY A 197 10.20 -4.39 -9.56
N ARG A 198 10.98 -5.45 -9.79
CA ARG A 198 12.29 -5.63 -9.16
C ARG A 198 13.26 -4.50 -9.48
N MET A 199 13.36 -4.12 -10.76
CA MET A 199 14.23 -3.03 -11.19
C MET A 199 13.83 -1.70 -10.55
N THR A 200 12.53 -1.45 -10.40
CA THR A 200 12.02 -0.24 -9.75
C THR A 200 12.36 -0.23 -8.27
N VAL A 201 12.14 -1.33 -7.55
CA VAL A 201 12.52 -1.41 -6.12
C VAL A 201 14.01 -1.14 -5.91
N MET A 202 14.86 -1.66 -6.80
CA MET A 202 16.29 -1.33 -6.76
C MET A 202 16.54 0.16 -7.02
N ALA A 203 15.84 0.78 -7.97
CA ALA A 203 15.97 2.20 -8.25
C ALA A 203 15.47 3.08 -7.08
N LEU A 204 14.45 2.64 -6.33
CA LEU A 204 13.93 3.36 -5.16
C LEU A 204 14.95 3.47 -4.01
N THR A 205 16.05 2.70 -4.03
CA THR A 205 17.16 2.92 -3.08
C THR A 205 17.77 4.33 -3.22
N ALA A 206 17.63 4.97 -4.37
CA ALA A 206 18.04 6.37 -4.56
C ALA A 206 17.28 7.35 -3.65
N ILE A 207 16.08 6.98 -3.18
CA ILE A 207 15.27 7.77 -2.24
C ILE A 207 15.21 7.16 -0.83
N GLY A 208 16.09 6.20 -0.53
CA GLY A 208 16.20 5.60 0.80
C GLY A 208 15.25 4.42 1.06
N PHE A 209 14.66 3.82 0.02
CA PHE A 209 13.71 2.71 0.18
C PHE A 209 14.29 1.49 0.90
N GLU A 210 15.61 1.31 0.89
CA GLU A 210 16.29 0.30 1.69
C GLU A 210 16.01 0.47 3.18
N LYS A 211 15.82 1.70 3.65
CA LYS A 211 15.51 2.00 5.05
C LYS A 211 14.07 1.69 5.40
N PHE A 212 13.16 1.64 4.42
CA PHE A 212 11.73 1.50 4.65
C PHE A 212 11.35 0.04 4.92
N ALA A 213 10.20 -0.15 5.56
CA ALA A 213 9.53 -1.44 5.70
C ALA A 213 8.15 -1.37 5.08
N ILE A 214 7.71 -2.45 4.41
CA ILE A 214 6.36 -2.56 3.86
C ILE A 214 5.64 -3.68 4.58
N VAL A 215 4.53 -3.36 5.25
CA VAL A 215 3.67 -4.34 5.92
C VAL A 215 2.29 -4.40 5.26
N VAL A 216 1.53 -5.43 5.59
CA VAL A 216 0.22 -5.68 4.98
C VAL A 216 -0.85 -5.75 6.05
N ASP A 217 -1.96 -5.04 5.83
CA ASP A 217 -3.15 -5.12 6.66
C ASP A 217 -3.95 -6.41 6.38
N PRO A 218 -5.03 -6.69 7.13
CA PRO A 218 -5.84 -7.90 6.95
C PRO A 218 -6.50 -8.03 5.57
N ASP A 219 -6.78 -6.90 4.91
CA ASP A 219 -7.41 -6.83 3.58
C ASP A 219 -6.38 -6.85 2.45
N GLY A 220 -5.09 -6.90 2.78
CA GLY A 220 -4.03 -6.98 1.79
C GLY A 220 -3.60 -5.62 1.22
N ASN A 221 -4.03 -4.50 1.83
CA ASN A 221 -3.51 -3.17 1.57
C ASN A 221 -2.11 -3.05 2.16
N THR A 222 -1.26 -2.25 1.53
CA THR A 222 0.11 -2.07 2.00
C THR A 222 0.27 -0.79 2.82
N VAL A 223 1.10 -0.87 3.85
CA VAL A 223 1.51 0.27 4.67
C VAL A 223 3.02 0.41 4.53
N GLU A 224 3.44 1.52 3.92
CA GLU A 224 4.84 1.91 3.83
C GLU A 224 5.25 2.62 5.12
N VAL A 225 6.36 2.19 5.72
CA VAL A 225 6.84 2.73 6.98
C VAL A 225 8.27 3.23 6.81
N GLN A 226 8.47 4.51 7.12
CA GLN A 226 9.75 5.18 7.04
C GLN A 226 10.22 5.58 8.45
N PRO A 227 11.54 5.60 8.70
CA PRO A 227 12.04 6.18 9.94
C PRO A 227 11.85 7.71 9.90
N GLU A 228 11.68 8.34 11.08
CA GLU A 228 11.81 9.79 11.19
C GLU A 228 13.16 10.25 10.61
N GLN A 229 13.14 11.36 9.86
CA GLN A 229 14.37 11.97 9.37
C GLN A 229 15.08 12.64 10.54
N VAL A 230 16.36 12.30 10.71
CA VAL A 230 17.27 12.90 11.71
C VAL A 230 18.06 14.03 11.08
#